data_AF-A0A8J7IE67-F1
#
_entry.id   AF-A0A8J7IE67-F1
#
_cell.length_a   1.000
_cell.length_b   1.000
_cell.length_c   1.000
_cell.angle_alpha   90.00
_cell.angle_beta   90.00
_cell.angle_gamma   90.00
#
_symmetry.space_group_name_H-M   'P 1'
#
loop_
_entity.id
_entity.type
_entity.pdbx_description
1 polymer ?
#
loop_
_entity_poly.entity_id
_entity_poly.type
_entity_poly.pdbx_seq_one_letter_code
_entity_poly.pdbx_strand_id
1 'polypeptide(L)'
;MVWTPETDNSEEDIPVYGMQFRNRPVEWWLNFVGLFKDRSTPLVAVQNQIDREGAYDRGDHPAVALMRDNLDYCRSLAMSASTGEGLASLKERLKFAADRFNPPLIGAGRLAVMKTLQKMLAEDQAKPSKDRQNRTLTMSEFCDLCEKTGGISSPEQFLSFLHNAGELFWLCSHDADIIILDQAWALEAIYAIYDRERKCWTNLLQNRGRFSRQIMGSFIWDAQGYTDEEQKLFVSFMCQSGICFKVSGREDDDSAVYIAPDALPENLEGEHPARFETPDEEHFYWFDQVFPGFMRAILVAIGHRAGINGTYWRHGCSGYDERRQARFRIEKTHHEDKGHGLHLSAQGPHAADLLGSLCKLSESVMELFAMTPKSLAPNHSEGYPDLEYGLDPNAPKSFFVSYAWGDDDDPERAQIVDEFCARAEEEGTHIRRDKNEIMFGQSITEFMEKLVEGDRILLVLTNKYLHSVPCMTELYNVWHSAGHDPEQFLLKVKLFAAPDANIFNPVGRGLIGKYWHEEYENQMSVLNYMGDRDRVAHNQLRRFYTHVPDILELISDRLLPRSLDDLVTYALD
;
A
#
# COMPACT_ATOMS: atom_id res chain seq x y z
N MET A 1 -15.23 11.21 22.90
CA MET A 1 -15.91 11.41 21.60
C MET A 1 -16.47 12.82 21.55
N VAL A 2 -16.34 13.51 20.41
CA VAL A 2 -16.89 14.86 20.20
C VAL A 2 -17.85 14.80 19.02
N TRP A 3 -19.01 15.45 19.11
CA TRP A 3 -20.02 15.46 18.06
C TRP A 3 -20.73 16.82 17.96
N THR A 4 -21.41 17.07 16.84
CA THR A 4 -22.33 18.20 16.68
C THR A 4 -23.65 17.70 16.09
N PRO A 5 -24.79 18.39 16.34
CA PRO A 5 -26.09 17.99 15.78
C PRO A 5 -26.12 17.90 14.24
N GLU A 6 -25.28 18.69 13.56
CA GLU A 6 -25.14 18.70 12.11
C GLU A 6 -24.42 17.43 11.60
N THR A 7 -23.31 17.06 12.24
CA THR A 7 -22.52 15.86 11.86
C THR A 7 -23.17 14.54 12.25
N ASP A 8 -24.08 14.56 13.23
CA ASP A 8 -24.74 13.38 13.78
C ASP A 8 -25.87 12.84 12.88
N ASN A 9 -26.33 13.64 11.92
CA ASN A 9 -27.42 13.29 11.00
C ASN A 9 -26.99 13.20 9.53
N SER A 10 -25.70 13.37 9.22
CA SER A 10 -25.20 13.28 7.85
C SER A 10 -24.46 11.97 7.63
N GLU A 11 -24.97 11.16 6.70
CA GLU A 11 -24.20 10.08 6.05
C GLU A 11 -23.65 10.56 4.71
N GLU A 12 -23.37 11.86 4.59
CA GLU A 12 -22.89 12.43 3.34
C GLU A 12 -21.42 12.06 3.11
N ASP A 13 -21.14 11.62 1.89
CA ASP A 13 -19.79 11.49 1.37
C ASP A 13 -19.31 12.87 0.93
N ILE A 14 -18.29 13.39 1.61
CA ILE A 14 -17.68 14.68 1.33
C ILE A 14 -16.41 14.41 0.49
N PRO A 15 -16.42 14.73 -0.82
CA PRO A 15 -15.24 14.60 -1.65
C PRO A 15 -14.25 15.72 -1.30
N VAL A 16 -13.05 15.34 -0.86
CA VAL A 16 -11.98 16.26 -0.50
C VAL A 16 -10.68 15.79 -1.16
N TYR A 17 -10.21 16.52 -2.18
CA TYR A 17 -8.97 16.22 -2.91
C TYR A 17 -8.86 14.77 -3.45
N GLY A 18 -9.96 14.23 -3.96
CA GLY A 18 -10.01 12.86 -4.50
C GLY A 18 -10.15 11.75 -3.44
N MET A 19 -10.30 12.11 -2.17
CA MET A 19 -10.72 11.20 -1.10
C MET A 19 -12.21 11.39 -0.81
N GLN A 20 -12.93 10.30 -0.60
CA GLN A 20 -14.31 10.30 -0.12
C GLN A 20 -14.30 10.15 1.41
N PHE A 21 -14.82 11.14 2.13
CA PHE A 21 -14.97 11.06 3.58
C PHE A 21 -16.44 10.95 3.93
N ARG A 22 -16.81 9.87 4.61
CA ARG A 22 -18.18 9.68 5.09
C ARG A 22 -18.31 10.15 6.53
N ASN A 23 -19.21 11.09 6.77
CA ASN A 23 -19.65 11.37 8.13
C ASN A 23 -20.41 10.15 8.68
N ARG A 24 -20.22 9.88 9.98
CA ARG A 24 -20.85 8.75 10.68
C ARG A 24 -21.61 9.27 11.90
N PRO A 25 -22.84 8.79 12.14
CA PRO A 25 -23.62 9.22 13.29
C PRO A 25 -22.95 8.78 14.59
N VAL A 26 -23.32 9.41 15.71
CA VAL A 26 -22.79 9.10 17.05
C VAL A 26 -22.97 7.62 17.39
N GLU A 27 -24.10 7.02 17.03
CA GLU A 27 -24.36 5.59 17.25
C GLU A 27 -23.28 4.70 16.61
N TRP A 28 -22.87 5.03 15.38
CA TRP A 28 -21.83 4.29 14.69
C TRP A 28 -20.49 4.35 15.43
N TRP A 29 -20.08 5.54 15.88
CA TRP A 29 -18.85 5.72 16.67
C TRP A 29 -18.91 5.05 18.05
N LEU A 30 -20.07 5.02 18.68
CA LEU A 30 -20.25 4.34 19.96
C LEU A 30 -20.19 2.82 19.80
N ASN A 31 -20.78 2.26 18.75
CA ASN A 31 -20.64 0.84 18.42
C ASN A 31 -19.18 0.49 18.14
N PHE A 32 -18.46 1.36 17.42
CA PHE A 32 -17.03 1.25 17.19
C PHE A 32 -16.21 1.21 18.50
N VAL A 33 -16.43 2.17 19.41
CA VAL A 33 -15.79 2.16 20.74
C VAL A 33 -16.23 0.92 21.53
N GLY A 34 -17.45 0.44 21.28
CA GLY A 34 -18.02 -0.78 21.83
C GLY A 34 -17.19 -2.04 21.61
N LEU A 35 -16.44 -2.11 20.51
CA LEU A 35 -15.61 -3.27 20.17
C LEU A 35 -14.38 -3.40 21.08
N PHE A 36 -13.83 -2.28 21.55
CA PHE A 36 -12.56 -2.25 22.29
C PHE A 36 -12.74 -1.98 23.79
N LYS A 37 -13.95 -1.64 24.24
CA LYS A 37 -14.21 -1.24 25.62
C LYS A 37 -14.41 -2.44 26.53
N ASP A 38 -13.96 -2.30 27.76
CA ASP A 38 -14.49 -3.05 28.89
C ASP A 38 -15.41 -2.15 29.75
N ARG A 39 -16.01 -2.70 30.81
CA ARG A 39 -16.86 -1.91 31.72
C ARG A 39 -16.11 -0.77 32.40
N SER A 40 -14.80 -0.89 32.55
CA SER A 40 -13.95 0.07 33.26
C SER A 40 -13.54 1.26 32.38
N THR A 41 -13.64 1.12 31.05
CA THR A 41 -13.28 2.14 30.07
C THR A 41 -14.17 3.38 30.22
N PRO A 42 -13.63 4.55 30.59
CA PRO A 42 -14.43 5.75 30.78
C PRO A 42 -14.82 6.37 29.43
N LEU A 43 -16.12 6.67 29.26
CA LEU A 43 -16.65 7.36 28.11
C LEU A 43 -17.06 8.80 28.48
N VAL A 44 -16.48 9.78 27.78
CA VAL A 44 -16.92 11.18 27.81
C VAL A 44 -17.36 11.57 26.39
N ALA A 45 -18.65 11.81 26.23
CA ALA A 45 -19.26 12.30 25.00
C ALA A 45 -19.48 13.81 25.12
N VAL A 46 -19.02 14.58 24.13
CA VAL A 46 -19.06 16.04 24.18
C VAL A 46 -19.78 16.58 22.95
N GLN A 47 -20.91 17.23 23.14
CA GLN A 47 -21.53 18.07 22.11
C GLN A 47 -20.74 19.37 22.01
N ASN A 48 -20.14 19.66 20.86
CA ASN A 48 -19.46 20.92 20.61
C ASN A 48 -20.37 21.91 19.83
N GLN A 49 -19.93 23.16 19.72
CA GLN A 49 -20.57 24.22 18.95
C GLN A 49 -21.94 24.67 19.48
N ILE A 50 -22.15 24.65 20.81
CA ILE A 50 -23.39 25.14 21.42
C ILE A 50 -23.63 26.65 21.24
N ASP A 51 -22.60 27.38 20.79
CA ASP A 51 -22.65 28.79 20.44
C ASP A 51 -23.32 29.06 19.08
N ARG A 52 -23.52 28.02 18.23
CA ARG A 52 -24.19 28.18 16.94
C ARG A 52 -25.72 28.19 17.09
N GLU A 53 -26.37 29.04 16.30
CA GLU A 53 -27.82 29.11 16.23
C GLU A 53 -28.42 27.75 15.83
N GLY A 54 -29.35 27.23 16.65
CA GLY A 54 -29.97 25.91 16.43
C GLY A 54 -29.16 24.70 16.96
N ALA A 55 -27.93 24.92 17.45
CA ALA A 55 -27.05 23.89 17.99
C ALA A 55 -26.94 23.92 19.54
N TYR A 56 -27.94 24.49 20.22
CA TYR A 56 -28.02 24.54 21.68
C TYR A 56 -27.77 23.17 22.34
N ASP A 57 -27.36 23.18 23.62
CA ASP A 57 -27.16 21.96 24.42
C ASP A 57 -28.38 21.02 24.33
N ARG A 58 -28.17 19.86 23.72
CA ARG A 58 -29.20 18.81 23.52
C ARG A 58 -29.29 17.87 24.71
N GLY A 59 -28.42 18.00 25.71
CA GLY A 59 -28.31 17.10 26.83
C GLY A 59 -27.71 15.74 26.45
N ASP A 60 -28.21 14.67 27.07
CA ASP A 60 -27.75 13.32 26.80
C ASP A 60 -28.17 12.87 25.38
N HIS A 61 -27.18 12.55 24.54
CA HIS A 61 -27.45 11.91 23.26
C HIS A 61 -28.06 10.51 23.48
N PRO A 62 -29.15 10.11 22.77
CA PRO A 62 -29.83 8.83 22.99
C PRO A 62 -28.90 7.61 22.96
N ALA A 63 -28.01 7.53 21.97
CA ALA A 63 -27.05 6.43 21.87
C ALA A 63 -26.03 6.42 23.02
N VAL A 64 -25.67 7.59 23.60
CA VAL A 64 -24.79 7.66 24.78
C VAL A 64 -25.54 7.20 26.03
N ALA A 65 -26.84 7.50 26.13
CA ALA A 65 -27.68 7.03 27.23
C ALA A 65 -27.74 5.50 27.28
N LEU A 66 -27.88 4.83 26.13
CA LEU A 66 -27.84 3.36 26.04
C LEU A 66 -26.51 2.75 26.52
N MET A 67 -25.40 3.49 26.39
CA MET A 67 -24.09 3.02 26.84
C MET A 67 -23.90 3.08 28.36
N ARG A 68 -24.71 3.88 29.07
CA ARG A 68 -24.56 4.14 30.51
C ARG A 68 -24.74 2.88 31.36
N ASP A 69 -25.58 1.95 30.91
CA ASP A 69 -25.85 0.71 31.65
C ASP A 69 -24.68 -0.30 31.57
N ASN A 70 -23.82 -0.13 30.56
CA ASN A 70 -22.73 -1.04 30.24
C ASN A 70 -21.35 -0.51 30.64
N LEU A 71 -21.27 0.72 31.18
CA LEU A 71 -20.02 1.38 31.53
C LEU A 71 -20.08 1.94 32.95
N ASP A 72 -18.99 1.73 33.69
CA ASP A 72 -18.81 2.26 35.03
C ASP A 72 -18.76 3.79 35.07
N TYR A 73 -18.30 4.40 33.98
CA TYR A 73 -18.20 5.85 33.84
C TYR A 73 -18.58 6.27 32.42
N CYS A 74 -19.79 6.85 32.29
CA CYS A 74 -20.29 7.43 31.05
C CYS A 74 -20.87 8.82 31.35
N ARG A 75 -20.39 9.86 30.65
CA ARG A 75 -20.84 11.26 30.84
C ARG A 75 -21.09 11.92 29.49
N SER A 76 -22.19 12.67 29.38
CA SER A 76 -22.42 13.63 28.31
C SER A 76 -22.15 15.04 28.82
N LEU A 77 -21.54 15.86 27.98
CA LEU A 77 -21.24 17.26 28.23
C LEU A 77 -21.55 18.07 26.98
N ALA A 78 -21.75 19.36 27.17
CA ALA A 78 -21.88 20.32 26.10
C ALA A 78 -20.83 21.42 26.26
N MET A 79 -20.26 21.89 25.14
CA MET A 79 -19.24 22.93 25.15
C MET A 79 -19.26 23.77 23.87
N SER A 80 -18.64 24.94 23.96
CA SER A 80 -18.19 25.71 22.79
C SER A 80 -16.68 25.87 22.85
N ALA A 81 -15.98 25.33 21.86
CA ALA A 81 -14.55 25.58 21.69
C ALA A 81 -14.24 27.05 21.36
N SER A 82 -15.19 27.76 20.73
CA SER A 82 -15.04 29.16 20.31
C SER A 82 -15.14 30.13 21.49
N THR A 83 -16.15 29.95 22.36
CA THR A 83 -16.39 30.84 23.50
C THR A 83 -15.73 30.35 24.79
N GLY A 84 -15.33 29.07 24.84
CA GLY A 84 -14.80 28.41 26.04
C GLY A 84 -15.88 27.93 27.01
N GLU A 85 -17.16 28.12 26.70
CA GLU A 85 -18.29 27.62 27.50
C GLU A 85 -18.20 26.10 27.66
N GLY A 86 -18.44 25.58 28.87
CA GLY A 86 -18.38 24.14 29.18
C GLY A 86 -16.96 23.55 29.34
N LEU A 87 -15.89 24.28 29.01
CA LEU A 87 -14.51 23.77 29.05
C LEU A 87 -14.05 23.36 30.47
N ALA A 88 -14.47 24.10 31.50
CA ALA A 88 -14.12 23.77 32.89
C ALA A 88 -14.70 22.41 33.32
N SER A 89 -15.98 22.17 32.99
CA SER A 89 -16.66 20.89 33.23
C SER A 89 -15.98 19.75 32.48
N LEU A 90 -15.58 19.96 31.22
CA LEU A 90 -14.83 18.96 30.45
C LEU A 90 -13.51 18.59 31.13
N LYS A 91 -12.70 19.59 31.52
CA LYS A 91 -11.41 19.36 32.20
C LYS A 91 -11.60 18.56 33.49
N GLU A 92 -12.60 18.90 34.29
CA GLU A 92 -12.92 18.18 35.52
C GLU A 92 -13.29 16.72 35.24
N ARG A 93 -14.19 16.46 34.27
CA ARG A 93 -14.62 15.09 33.94
C ARG A 93 -13.52 14.25 33.31
N LEU A 94 -12.61 14.85 32.55
CA LEU A 94 -11.42 14.18 32.03
C LEU A 94 -10.47 13.78 33.16
N LYS A 95 -10.27 14.65 34.16
CA LYS A 95 -9.48 14.32 35.35
C LYS A 95 -10.07 13.13 36.10
N PHE A 96 -11.38 13.13 36.36
CA PHE A 96 -12.06 11.99 36.98
C PHE A 96 -11.98 10.71 36.14
N ALA A 97 -12.08 10.81 34.81
CA ALA A 97 -11.92 9.68 33.92
C ALA A 97 -10.49 9.10 34.02
N ALA A 98 -9.46 9.95 33.99
CA ALA A 98 -8.07 9.56 34.13
C ALA A 98 -7.76 8.90 35.49
N ASP A 99 -8.30 9.44 36.59
CA ASP A 99 -8.12 8.86 37.93
C ASP A 99 -8.77 7.46 38.06
N ARG A 100 -9.83 7.20 37.28
CA ARG A 100 -10.55 5.91 37.29
C ARG A 100 -9.97 4.91 36.30
N PHE A 101 -9.41 5.40 35.19
CA PHE A 101 -8.73 4.59 34.20
C PHE A 101 -7.47 4.02 34.86
N ASN A 102 -7.53 2.78 35.33
CA ASN A 102 -6.53 2.13 36.15
C ASN A 102 -5.13 2.29 35.52
N PRO A 103 -4.28 3.23 36.00
CA PRO A 103 -2.95 3.32 35.45
C PRO A 103 -2.22 2.04 35.85
N PRO A 104 -1.52 1.36 34.93
CA PRO A 104 -0.68 0.24 35.33
C PRO A 104 0.22 0.70 36.47
N LEU A 105 0.23 -0.06 37.57
CA LEU A 105 1.14 0.17 38.68
C LEU A 105 2.58 -0.02 38.17
N ILE A 106 3.20 1.05 37.71
CA ILE A 106 4.59 1.04 37.29
C ILE A 106 5.48 1.15 38.54
N GLY A 107 6.34 0.15 38.74
CA GLY A 107 7.31 0.16 39.84
C GLY A 107 8.24 1.37 39.77
N ALA A 108 8.87 1.73 40.90
CA ALA A 108 9.70 2.94 41.01
C ALA A 108 10.83 3.03 39.95
N GLY A 109 11.47 1.90 39.61
CA GLY A 109 12.49 1.84 38.57
C GLY A 109 11.94 2.14 37.17
N ARG A 110 10.80 1.53 36.80
CA ARG A 110 10.10 1.77 35.53
C ARG A 110 9.67 3.24 35.40
N LEU A 111 9.11 3.81 36.45
CA LEU A 111 8.73 5.24 36.49
C LEU A 111 9.94 6.16 36.31
N ALA A 112 11.08 5.82 36.91
CA ALA A 112 12.31 6.60 36.80
C ALA A 112 12.89 6.57 35.38
N VAL A 113 12.89 5.41 34.71
CA VAL A 113 13.29 5.30 33.29
C VAL A 113 12.36 6.12 32.41
N MET A 114 11.03 5.97 32.56
CA MET A 114 10.04 6.72 31.78
C MET A 114 10.23 8.24 31.93
N LYS A 115 10.42 8.75 33.15
CA LYS A 115 10.73 10.17 33.39
C LYS A 115 12.03 10.61 32.72
N THR A 116 13.03 9.73 32.66
CA THR A 116 14.31 10.03 32.01
C THR A 116 14.13 10.15 30.50
N LEU A 117 13.41 9.23 29.87
CA LEU A 117 13.08 9.28 28.44
C LEU A 117 12.28 10.55 28.09
N GLN A 118 11.25 10.87 28.88
CA GLN A 118 10.46 12.09 28.72
C GLN A 118 11.32 13.35 28.85
N LYS A 119 12.27 13.36 29.79
CA LYS A 119 13.22 14.46 29.94
C LYS A 119 14.16 14.58 28.73
N MET A 120 14.71 13.47 28.25
CA MET A 120 15.57 13.43 27.05
C MET A 120 14.84 13.99 25.83
N LEU A 121 13.58 13.59 25.64
CA LEU A 121 12.73 14.09 24.55
C LEU A 121 12.46 15.59 24.70
N ALA A 122 12.07 16.06 25.88
CA ALA A 122 11.78 17.48 26.12
C ALA A 122 13.01 18.38 25.90
N GLU A 123 14.19 17.94 26.35
CA GLU A 123 15.45 18.65 26.13
C GLU A 123 15.83 18.69 24.64
N ASP A 124 15.51 17.64 23.89
CA ASP A 124 15.79 17.58 22.47
C ASP A 124 14.79 18.41 21.64
N GLN A 125 13.51 18.37 21.98
CA GLN A 125 12.47 19.18 21.33
C GLN A 125 12.68 20.70 21.49
N ALA A 126 13.36 21.12 22.57
CA ALA A 126 13.76 22.51 22.79
C ALA A 126 14.84 22.99 21.81
N LYS A 127 15.54 22.09 21.11
CA LYS A 127 16.52 22.41 20.08
C LYS A 127 15.85 22.63 18.71
N PRO A 128 16.46 23.43 17.82
CA PRO A 128 16.06 23.48 16.41
C PRO A 128 16.04 22.08 15.79
N SER A 129 15.09 21.82 14.88
CA SER A 129 14.85 20.49 14.29
C SER A 129 16.14 19.79 13.81
N LYS A 130 17.03 20.52 13.13
CA LYS A 130 18.32 20.03 12.60
C LYS A 130 19.36 19.63 13.66
N ASP A 131 19.22 20.11 14.89
CA ASP A 131 20.16 19.88 16.00
C ASP A 131 19.63 18.84 17.00
N ARG A 132 18.46 18.25 16.70
CA ARG A 132 17.83 17.18 17.49
C ARG A 132 18.58 15.87 17.29
N GLN A 133 18.86 15.16 18.39
CA GLN A 133 19.66 13.93 18.39
C GLN A 133 18.99 12.77 19.13
N ASN A 134 17.94 13.03 19.92
CA ASN A 134 17.29 12.02 20.77
C ASN A 134 15.88 11.67 20.26
N ARG A 135 15.67 11.70 18.94
CA ARG A 135 14.41 11.26 18.32
C ARG A 135 14.24 9.75 18.41
N THR A 136 15.35 9.03 18.35
CA THR A 136 15.41 7.57 18.42
C THR A 136 16.46 7.12 19.44
N LEU A 137 16.31 5.89 19.93
CA LEU A 137 17.29 5.14 20.71
C LEU A 137 17.50 3.77 20.09
N THR A 138 18.69 3.22 20.28
CA THR A 138 18.97 1.80 20.07
C THR A 138 18.53 0.96 21.27
N MET A 139 18.34 -0.34 21.05
CA MET A 139 18.06 -1.28 22.14
C MET A 139 19.19 -1.32 23.18
N SER A 140 20.45 -1.16 22.77
CA SER A 140 21.59 -1.11 23.69
C SER A 140 21.52 0.08 24.63
N GLU A 141 21.25 1.28 24.11
CA GLU A 141 21.13 2.49 24.93
C GLU A 141 19.95 2.40 25.92
N PHE A 142 18.86 1.77 25.50
CA PHE A 142 17.72 1.52 26.39
C PHE A 142 18.05 0.52 27.50
N CYS A 143 18.77 -0.56 27.19
CA CYS A 143 19.27 -1.52 28.19
C CYS A 143 20.20 -0.83 29.20
N ASP A 144 21.16 -0.04 28.73
CA ASP A 144 22.08 0.72 29.59
C ASP A 144 21.32 1.68 30.53
N LEU A 145 20.28 2.34 30.02
CA LEU A 145 19.41 3.20 30.82
C LEU A 145 18.66 2.41 31.90
N CYS A 146 18.15 1.23 31.56
CA CYS A 146 17.47 0.34 32.49
C CYS A 146 18.41 -0.16 33.60
N GLU A 147 19.62 -0.59 33.24
CA GLU A 147 20.64 -1.07 34.18
C GLU A 147 21.09 0.04 35.14
N LYS A 148 21.38 1.23 34.59
CA LYS A 148 21.81 2.40 35.39
C LYS A 148 20.73 2.86 36.38
N THR A 149 19.47 2.77 35.99
CA THR A 149 18.34 3.18 36.86
C THR A 149 18.04 2.12 37.92
N GLY A 150 18.21 0.84 37.57
CA GLY A 150 17.91 -0.30 38.44
C GLY A 150 16.41 -0.55 38.64
N GLY A 151 16.08 -1.74 39.14
CA GLY A 151 14.68 -2.15 39.41
C GLY A 151 13.88 -2.57 38.17
N ILE A 152 14.57 -2.94 37.08
CA ILE A 152 13.98 -3.51 35.86
C ILE A 152 14.56 -4.90 35.63
N SER A 153 13.70 -5.92 35.64
CA SER A 153 14.10 -7.32 35.51
C SER A 153 14.24 -7.80 34.06
N SER A 154 13.51 -7.19 33.14
CA SER A 154 13.59 -7.45 31.70
C SER A 154 13.35 -6.14 30.95
N PRO A 155 14.40 -5.53 30.36
CA PRO A 155 14.26 -4.34 29.54
C PRO A 155 13.31 -4.57 28.35
N GLU A 156 13.42 -5.70 27.66
CA GLU A 156 12.58 -6.03 26.50
C GLU A 156 11.08 -6.07 26.84
N GLN A 157 10.68 -6.76 27.92
CA GLN A 157 9.28 -6.77 28.36
C GLN A 157 8.80 -5.38 28.79
N PHE A 158 9.69 -4.57 29.37
CA PHE A 158 9.35 -3.21 29.73
C PHE A 158 9.21 -2.31 28.49
N LEU A 159 10.04 -2.49 27.47
CA LEU A 159 9.93 -1.80 26.19
C LEU A 159 8.64 -2.15 25.48
N SER A 160 8.28 -3.45 25.41
CA SER A 160 7.00 -3.92 24.90
C SER A 160 5.82 -3.28 25.64
N PHE A 161 5.91 -3.17 26.97
CA PHE A 161 4.91 -2.47 27.76
C PHE A 161 4.80 -0.98 27.38
N LEU A 162 5.92 -0.26 27.23
CA LEU A 162 5.91 1.16 26.83
C LEU A 162 5.36 1.35 25.41
N HIS A 163 5.71 0.45 24.48
CA HIS A 163 5.17 0.45 23.13
C HIS A 163 3.65 0.25 23.10
N ASN A 164 3.15 -0.76 23.82
CA ASN A 164 1.72 -1.05 23.90
C ASN A 164 0.94 0.04 24.65
N ALA A 165 1.58 0.73 25.60
CA ALA A 165 1.01 1.89 26.27
C ALA A 165 1.00 3.16 25.40
N GLY A 166 1.69 3.14 24.25
CA GLY A 166 1.81 4.29 23.37
C GLY A 166 2.72 5.39 23.91
N GLU A 167 3.65 5.08 24.81
CA GLU A 167 4.65 6.05 25.34
C GLU A 167 5.83 6.24 24.38
N LEU A 168 6.07 5.27 23.48
CA LEU A 168 7.08 5.27 22.42
C LEU A 168 6.68 4.27 21.33
N PHE A 169 7.42 4.23 20.20
CA PHE A 169 7.30 3.14 19.23
C PHE A 169 8.55 2.27 19.22
N TRP A 170 8.38 0.95 19.18
CA TRP A 170 9.47 0.00 19.03
C TRP A 170 9.32 -0.70 17.69
N LEU A 171 10.30 -0.48 16.82
CA LEU A 171 10.37 -1.11 15.51
C LEU A 171 11.33 -2.29 15.59
N CYS A 172 10.77 -3.49 15.46
CA CYS A 172 11.54 -4.72 15.40
C CYS A 172 11.92 -4.94 13.93
N SER A 173 13.21 -4.88 13.61
CA SER A 173 13.71 -5.16 12.27
C SER A 173 14.68 -6.35 12.30
N HIS A 174 14.99 -6.90 11.13
CA HIS A 174 15.91 -8.05 11.04
C HIS A 174 17.36 -7.65 11.36
N ASP A 175 17.73 -6.38 11.12
CA ASP A 175 19.11 -5.90 11.22
C ASP A 175 19.39 -5.16 12.53
N ALA A 176 18.45 -4.34 13.02
CA ALA A 176 18.56 -3.66 14.30
C ALA A 176 17.20 -3.11 14.80
N ASP A 177 16.92 -3.32 16.08
CA ASP A 177 15.77 -2.70 16.73
C ASP A 177 15.96 -1.20 16.91
N ILE A 178 14.94 -0.43 16.54
CA ILE A 178 14.93 1.03 16.69
C ILE A 178 13.75 1.43 17.58
N ILE A 179 14.05 2.25 18.58
CA ILE A 179 13.06 2.81 19.51
C ILE A 179 12.84 4.27 19.11
N ILE A 180 11.64 4.63 18.67
CA ILE A 180 11.25 6.00 18.37
C ILE A 180 10.69 6.65 19.64
N LEU A 181 11.38 7.68 20.14
CA LEU A 181 10.91 8.51 21.25
C LEU A 181 10.04 9.68 20.78
N ASP A 182 10.44 10.36 19.70
CA ASP A 182 9.65 11.47 19.15
C ASP A 182 8.53 10.93 18.26
N GLN A 183 7.44 10.49 18.90
CA GLN A 183 6.29 9.92 18.22
C GLN A 183 5.64 10.91 17.25
N ALA A 184 5.54 12.19 17.64
CA ALA A 184 4.92 13.21 16.80
C ALA A 184 5.69 13.39 15.48
N TRP A 185 7.03 13.43 15.56
CA TRP A 185 7.90 13.48 14.38
C TRP A 185 7.69 12.29 13.44
N ALA A 186 7.67 11.06 13.99
CA ALA A 186 7.48 9.87 13.19
C ALA A 186 6.07 9.78 12.57
N LEU A 187 5.04 10.12 13.35
CA LEU A 187 3.65 10.15 12.87
C LEU A 187 3.45 11.18 11.78
N GLU A 188 4.02 12.38 11.92
CA GLU A 188 4.00 13.42 10.89
C GLU A 188 4.62 12.89 9.58
N ALA A 189 5.76 12.20 9.67
CA ALA A 189 6.45 11.68 8.50
C ALA A 189 5.66 10.56 7.76
N ILE A 190 5.07 9.61 8.50
CA ILE A 190 4.34 8.48 7.87
C ILE A 190 2.93 8.87 7.40
N TYR A 191 2.24 9.79 8.11
CA TYR A 191 0.91 10.23 7.72
C TYR A 191 0.92 11.30 6.62
N ALA A 192 2.08 11.88 6.33
CA ALA A 192 2.21 12.80 5.20
C ALA A 192 1.89 12.13 3.84
N ILE A 193 1.84 10.79 3.76
CA ILE A 193 1.32 10.07 2.59
C ILE A 193 -0.15 10.46 2.25
N TYR A 194 -0.92 10.83 3.28
CA TYR A 194 -2.29 11.31 3.18
C TYR A 194 -2.38 12.85 3.16
N ASP A 195 -1.24 13.55 3.06
CA ASP A 195 -1.21 15.02 2.93
C ASP A 195 -1.93 15.43 1.64
N ARG A 196 -2.90 16.32 1.82
CA ARG A 196 -3.86 16.79 0.83
C ARG A 196 -3.27 17.87 -0.07
N GLU A 197 -2.23 18.58 0.38
CA GLU A 197 -1.70 19.75 -0.32
C GLU A 197 -0.54 19.40 -1.26
N ARG A 198 0.21 18.33 -0.98
CA ARG A 198 1.50 18.03 -1.64
C ARG A 198 1.42 17.10 -2.85
N LYS A 199 0.23 16.89 -3.43
CA LYS A 199 -0.03 16.00 -4.58
C LYS A 199 0.40 14.53 -4.39
N CYS A 200 0.91 14.13 -3.23
CA CYS A 200 1.36 12.76 -2.95
C CYS A 200 0.21 11.76 -3.14
N TRP A 201 -0.93 12.03 -2.50
CA TRP A 201 -2.11 11.17 -2.62
C TRP A 201 -2.57 10.99 -4.08
N THR A 202 -2.60 12.07 -4.86
CA THR A 202 -2.95 12.00 -6.28
C THR A 202 -1.97 11.14 -7.08
N ASN A 203 -0.66 11.27 -6.82
CA ASN A 203 0.34 10.43 -7.48
C ASN A 203 0.20 8.96 -7.06
N LEU A 204 -0.13 8.66 -5.80
CA LEU A 204 -0.37 7.29 -5.36
C LEU A 204 -1.59 6.69 -6.06
N LEU A 205 -2.69 7.43 -6.18
CA LEU A 205 -3.86 6.97 -6.93
C LEU A 205 -3.51 6.69 -8.40
N GLN A 206 -2.77 7.59 -9.04
CA GLN A 206 -2.29 7.41 -10.43
C GLN A 206 -1.36 6.21 -10.58
N ASN A 207 -0.60 5.87 -9.53
CA ASN A 207 0.27 4.70 -9.50
C ASN A 207 -0.40 3.47 -8.87
N ARG A 208 -1.74 3.47 -8.71
CA ARG A 208 -2.51 2.36 -8.10
C ARG A 208 -1.93 1.91 -6.76
N GLY A 209 -1.66 2.88 -5.89
CA GLY A 209 -1.10 2.70 -4.56
C GLY A 209 0.38 2.30 -4.51
N ARG A 210 1.07 2.13 -5.66
CA ARG A 210 2.48 1.74 -5.70
C ARG A 210 3.42 2.92 -5.50
N PHE A 211 4.51 2.70 -4.76
CA PHE A 211 5.58 3.67 -4.58
C PHE A 211 6.91 3.00 -4.19
N SER A 212 8.01 3.74 -4.35
CA SER A 212 9.32 3.44 -3.75
C SER A 212 9.70 4.52 -2.75
N ARG A 213 10.72 4.26 -1.91
CA ARG A 213 11.26 5.24 -0.97
C ARG A 213 11.68 6.52 -1.69
N GLN A 214 12.43 6.42 -2.79
CA GLN A 214 12.90 7.59 -3.56
C GLN A 214 11.73 8.44 -4.09
N ILE A 215 10.70 7.78 -4.62
CA ILE A 215 9.52 8.48 -5.14
C ILE A 215 8.80 9.21 -3.99
N MET A 216 8.59 8.53 -2.86
CA MET A 216 7.97 9.13 -1.67
C MET A 216 8.80 10.29 -1.11
N GLY A 217 10.12 10.12 -1.07
CA GLY A 217 11.10 11.14 -0.69
C GLY A 217 10.91 12.43 -1.48
N SER A 218 10.85 12.30 -2.80
CA SER A 218 10.69 13.45 -3.71
C SER A 218 9.38 14.24 -3.53
N PHE A 219 8.33 13.60 -3.01
CA PHE A 219 7.03 14.24 -2.80
C PHE A 219 6.85 14.81 -1.39
N ILE A 220 7.46 14.18 -0.39
CA ILE A 220 7.16 14.45 1.01
C ILE A 220 8.40 14.86 1.78
N TRP A 221 9.44 14.02 1.75
CA TRP A 221 10.47 14.01 2.77
C TRP A 221 11.68 14.86 2.43
N ASP A 222 12.08 14.94 1.17
CA ASP A 222 13.25 15.70 0.72
C ASP A 222 13.06 17.20 0.98
N ALA A 223 11.86 17.73 0.70
CA ALA A 223 11.50 19.12 0.96
C ALA A 223 11.52 19.47 2.46
N GLN A 224 11.39 18.46 3.34
CA GLN A 224 11.46 18.60 4.79
C GLN A 224 12.88 18.38 5.34
N GLY A 225 13.82 17.97 4.48
CA GLY A 225 15.21 17.73 4.84
C GLY A 225 15.45 16.44 5.61
N TYR A 226 14.56 15.44 5.48
CA TYR A 226 14.79 14.12 6.07
C TYR A 226 15.88 13.38 5.30
N THR A 227 16.80 12.78 6.04
CA THR A 227 17.90 11.97 5.50
C THR A 227 17.40 10.64 4.94
N ASP A 228 18.15 10.02 4.03
CA ASP A 228 17.77 8.71 3.45
C ASP A 228 17.55 7.62 4.53
N GLU A 229 18.34 7.64 5.61
CA GLU A 229 18.18 6.70 6.72
C GLU A 229 16.88 6.94 7.52
N GLU A 230 16.50 8.21 7.74
CA GLU A 230 15.19 8.52 8.31
C GLU A 230 14.05 8.09 7.38
N GLN A 231 14.21 8.25 6.06
CA GLN A 231 13.21 7.82 5.09
C GLN A 231 13.04 6.30 5.08
N LYS A 232 14.12 5.52 5.15
CA LYS A 232 14.05 4.05 5.30
C LYS A 232 13.34 3.66 6.60
N LEU A 233 13.66 4.33 7.71
CA LEU A 233 12.98 4.15 8.99
C LEU A 233 11.46 4.40 8.86
N PHE A 234 11.05 5.47 8.18
CA PHE A 234 9.64 5.77 7.97
C PHE A 234 8.93 4.70 7.13
N VAL A 235 9.55 4.22 6.04
CA VAL A 235 8.97 3.14 5.22
C VAL A 235 8.83 1.85 6.05
N SER A 236 9.84 1.50 6.85
CA SER A 236 9.77 0.37 7.78
C SER A 236 8.63 0.54 8.79
N PHE A 237 8.48 1.75 9.33
CA PHE A 237 7.40 2.04 10.27
C PHE A 237 6.01 1.97 9.61
N MET A 238 5.89 2.43 8.36
CA MET A 238 4.66 2.31 7.57
C MET A 238 4.29 0.85 7.32
N CYS A 239 5.26 -0.01 7.04
CA CYS A 239 5.05 -1.45 6.89
C CYS A 239 4.56 -2.07 8.20
N GLN A 240 5.26 -1.84 9.31
CA GLN A 240 4.87 -2.39 10.61
C GLN A 240 3.51 -1.86 11.10
N SER A 241 3.16 -0.63 10.74
CA SER A 241 1.86 -0.02 11.06
C SER A 241 0.71 -0.47 10.13
N GLY A 242 0.99 -1.31 9.13
CA GLY A 242 0.00 -1.75 8.15
C GLY A 242 -0.55 -0.62 7.26
N ILE A 243 0.23 0.44 7.06
CA ILE A 243 -0.08 1.51 6.10
C ILE A 243 0.26 1.03 4.68
N CYS A 244 1.34 0.29 4.53
CA CYS A 244 1.76 -0.33 3.29
C CYS A 244 2.32 -1.73 3.51
N PHE A 245 2.57 -2.46 2.42
CA PHE A 245 3.34 -3.69 2.43
C PHE A 245 4.30 -3.70 1.23
N LYS A 246 5.40 -4.43 1.37
CA LYS A 246 6.41 -4.60 0.31
C LYS A 246 5.93 -5.61 -0.73
N VAL A 247 6.13 -5.31 -2.00
CA VAL A 247 5.74 -6.15 -3.15
C VAL A 247 6.96 -6.81 -3.79
N SER A 248 8.06 -6.07 -3.91
CA SER A 248 9.30 -6.55 -4.53
C SER A 248 10.52 -5.75 -4.06
N GLY A 249 11.72 -6.26 -4.34
CA GLY A 249 13.00 -5.68 -3.93
C GLY A 249 13.41 -6.02 -2.49
N ARG A 250 14.69 -5.76 -2.16
CA ARG A 250 15.20 -5.86 -0.78
C ARG A 250 14.84 -4.60 0.00
N GLU A 251 14.60 -4.69 1.31
CA GLU A 251 14.19 -3.54 2.14
C GLU A 251 15.18 -2.38 2.12
N ASP A 252 16.48 -2.68 1.96
CA ASP A 252 17.54 -1.68 1.88
C ASP A 252 17.85 -1.18 0.46
N ASP A 253 17.15 -1.70 -0.54
CA ASP A 253 17.34 -1.32 -1.94
C ASP A 253 16.40 -0.18 -2.31
N ASP A 254 16.96 0.86 -2.95
CA ASP A 254 16.20 1.97 -3.50
C ASP A 254 15.21 1.53 -4.60
N SER A 255 15.39 0.31 -5.13
CA SER A 255 14.45 -0.34 -6.05
C SER A 255 13.17 -0.87 -5.42
N ALA A 256 13.12 -0.99 -4.08
CA ALA A 256 12.00 -1.64 -3.39
C ALA A 256 10.67 -0.95 -3.68
N VAL A 257 9.66 -1.76 -3.99
CA VAL A 257 8.31 -1.31 -4.31
C VAL A 257 7.34 -1.73 -3.22
N TYR A 258 6.52 -0.79 -2.80
CA TYR A 258 5.51 -0.93 -1.76
C TYR A 258 4.13 -0.59 -2.33
N ILE A 259 3.08 -1.16 -1.73
CA ILE A 259 1.69 -0.81 -1.99
C ILE A 259 1.07 -0.21 -0.73
N ALA A 260 0.45 0.97 -0.85
CA ALA A 260 -0.47 1.54 0.13
C ALA A 260 -1.92 1.11 -0.24
N PRO A 261 -2.56 0.20 0.52
CA PRO A 261 -3.84 -0.40 0.12
C PRO A 261 -4.99 0.62 -0.02
N ASP A 262 -4.97 1.68 0.79
CA ASP A 262 -5.99 2.73 0.74
C ASP A 262 -6.00 3.47 -0.61
N ALA A 263 -4.86 3.51 -1.31
CA ALA A 263 -4.68 4.15 -2.61
C ALA A 263 -4.87 3.18 -3.80
N LEU A 264 -5.25 1.92 -3.54
CA LEU A 264 -5.62 0.98 -4.61
C LEU A 264 -6.93 1.38 -5.31
N PRO A 265 -7.14 0.95 -6.56
CA PRO A 265 -8.43 1.06 -7.24
C PRO A 265 -9.55 0.38 -6.45
N GLU A 266 -10.79 0.88 -6.57
CA GLU A 266 -11.92 0.35 -5.80
C GLU A 266 -12.30 -1.08 -6.18
N ASN A 267 -12.23 -1.38 -7.48
CA ASN A 267 -12.59 -2.67 -8.04
C ASN A 267 -11.46 -3.19 -8.92
N LEU A 268 -11.42 -4.50 -9.08
CA LEU A 268 -10.63 -5.12 -10.12
C LEU A 268 -11.24 -4.76 -11.48
N GLU A 269 -10.46 -4.22 -12.41
CA GLU A 269 -10.91 -3.79 -13.75
C GLU A 269 -10.54 -4.83 -14.83
N GLY A 270 -11.27 -4.85 -15.95
CA GLY A 270 -10.98 -5.69 -17.12
C GLY A 270 -11.24 -7.20 -16.95
N GLU A 271 -10.99 -8.01 -17.98
CA GLU A 271 -10.95 -9.47 -17.85
C GLU A 271 -9.67 -9.86 -17.11
N HIS A 272 -9.80 -10.38 -15.89
CA HIS A 272 -8.66 -10.71 -15.02
C HIS A 272 -8.83 -12.15 -14.49
N PRO A 273 -7.81 -13.04 -14.48
CA PRO A 273 -7.96 -14.45 -14.09
C PRO A 273 -8.42 -14.64 -12.66
N ALA A 274 -8.05 -13.70 -11.80
CA ALA A 274 -8.58 -13.54 -10.45
C ALA A 274 -10.12 -13.53 -10.37
N ARG A 275 -10.82 -13.23 -11.47
CA ARG A 275 -12.28 -13.15 -11.52
C ARG A 275 -12.99 -14.49 -11.63
N PHE A 276 -12.28 -15.63 -11.60
CA PHE A 276 -12.85 -16.96 -11.84
C PHE A 276 -14.33 -17.06 -11.44
N GLU A 277 -15.21 -17.23 -12.44
CA GLU A 277 -16.64 -16.90 -12.32
C GLU A 277 -17.40 -17.86 -11.41
N THR A 278 -16.93 -19.09 -11.27
CA THR A 278 -17.56 -20.12 -10.44
C THR A 278 -16.51 -20.73 -9.51
N PRO A 279 -16.61 -20.47 -8.19
CA PRO A 279 -15.73 -21.11 -7.21
C PRO A 279 -16.13 -22.58 -7.00
N ASP A 280 -15.14 -23.42 -6.68
CA ASP A 280 -15.41 -24.79 -6.22
C ASP A 280 -15.86 -24.77 -4.75
N GLU A 281 -15.30 -23.85 -3.97
CA GLU A 281 -15.57 -23.69 -2.54
C GLU A 281 -15.69 -22.20 -2.20
N GLU A 282 -16.65 -21.85 -1.36
CA GLU A 282 -16.84 -20.47 -0.91
C GLU A 282 -17.35 -20.35 0.53
N HIS A 283 -17.06 -19.21 1.15
CA HIS A 283 -17.56 -18.87 2.47
C HIS A 283 -17.87 -17.37 2.59
N PHE A 284 -18.89 -17.05 3.39
CA PHE A 284 -19.30 -15.68 3.64
C PHE A 284 -19.30 -15.37 5.14
N TYR A 285 -18.56 -14.35 5.52
CA TYR A 285 -18.72 -13.69 6.81
C TYR A 285 -19.64 -12.49 6.67
N TRP A 286 -20.60 -12.36 7.59
CA TRP A 286 -21.51 -11.21 7.65
C TRP A 286 -21.32 -10.47 8.98
N PHE A 287 -21.36 -9.15 8.92
CA PHE A 287 -21.11 -8.30 10.09
C PHE A 287 -22.22 -7.25 10.23
N ASP A 288 -22.53 -6.87 11.47
CA ASP A 288 -23.34 -5.67 11.72
C ASP A 288 -22.58 -4.41 11.29
N GLN A 289 -21.27 -4.37 11.56
CA GLN A 289 -20.38 -3.29 11.18
C GLN A 289 -19.00 -3.85 10.81
N VAL A 290 -18.36 -3.22 9.82
CA VAL A 290 -16.99 -3.55 9.40
C VAL A 290 -16.09 -2.35 9.69
N PHE A 291 -15.00 -2.60 10.40
CA PHE A 291 -14.01 -1.58 10.70
C PHE A 291 -13.38 -1.05 9.39
N PRO A 292 -13.24 0.28 9.18
CA PRO A 292 -12.74 0.82 7.91
C PRO A 292 -11.37 0.28 7.48
N GLY A 293 -10.47 0.03 8.44
CA GLY A 293 -9.15 -0.57 8.21
C GLY A 293 -9.13 -2.11 8.12
N PHE A 294 -10.27 -2.80 8.23
CA PHE A 294 -10.32 -4.27 8.22
C PHE A 294 -9.79 -4.83 6.90
N MET A 295 -10.29 -4.32 5.77
CA MET A 295 -9.81 -4.74 4.46
C MET A 295 -8.34 -4.39 4.25
N ARG A 296 -7.89 -3.21 4.71
CA ARG A 296 -6.47 -2.85 4.66
C ARG A 296 -5.61 -3.87 5.40
N ALA A 297 -6.03 -4.31 6.59
CA ALA A 297 -5.29 -5.32 7.35
C ALA A 297 -5.26 -6.70 6.67
N ILE A 298 -6.35 -7.13 6.04
CA ILE A 298 -6.37 -8.36 5.22
C ILE A 298 -5.37 -8.24 4.06
N LEU A 299 -5.40 -7.11 3.34
CA LEU A 299 -4.51 -6.85 2.20
C LEU A 299 -3.04 -6.81 2.63
N VAL A 300 -2.73 -6.21 3.78
CA VAL A 300 -1.37 -6.18 4.36
C VAL A 300 -0.92 -7.58 4.77
N ALA A 301 -1.78 -8.34 5.47
CA ALA A 301 -1.45 -9.69 5.94
C ALA A 301 -1.11 -10.65 4.79
N ILE A 302 -1.87 -10.57 3.69
CA ILE A 302 -1.61 -11.34 2.47
C ILE A 302 -0.45 -10.73 1.68
N GLY A 303 -0.45 -9.42 1.50
CA GLY A 303 0.51 -8.65 0.72
C GLY A 303 1.96 -8.85 1.16
N HIS A 304 2.23 -8.87 2.47
CA HIS A 304 3.58 -9.14 2.99
C HIS A 304 4.17 -10.48 2.57
N ARG A 305 3.33 -11.48 2.28
CA ARG A 305 3.76 -12.82 1.91
C ARG A 305 3.65 -13.07 0.42
N ALA A 306 2.55 -12.64 -0.19
CA ALA A 306 2.29 -12.80 -1.60
C ALA A 306 3.13 -11.86 -2.47
N GLY A 307 3.44 -10.65 -1.98
CA GLY A 307 4.25 -9.68 -2.69
C GLY A 307 3.74 -9.43 -4.12
N ILE A 308 4.57 -9.72 -5.12
CA ILE A 308 4.22 -9.57 -6.53
C ILE A 308 3.33 -10.69 -7.08
N ASN A 309 3.21 -11.82 -6.38
CA ASN A 309 2.40 -12.99 -6.77
C ASN A 309 0.93 -12.87 -6.33
N GLY A 310 0.51 -11.65 -5.97
CA GLY A 310 -0.86 -11.34 -5.59
C GLY A 310 -1.40 -10.18 -6.41
N THR A 311 -2.71 -10.22 -6.63
CA THR A 311 -3.46 -9.12 -7.22
C THR A 311 -4.29 -8.44 -6.14
N TYR A 312 -4.24 -7.10 -6.08
CA TYR A 312 -4.84 -6.31 -5.01
C TYR A 312 -5.70 -5.16 -5.55
N TRP A 313 -6.86 -4.96 -4.94
CA TRP A 313 -7.70 -3.78 -5.06
C TRP A 313 -8.19 -3.36 -3.67
N ARG A 314 -8.73 -2.16 -3.51
CA ARG A 314 -9.11 -1.59 -2.21
C ARG A 314 -10.09 -2.47 -1.42
N HIS A 315 -10.89 -3.25 -2.13
CA HIS A 315 -11.95 -4.08 -1.56
C HIS A 315 -11.68 -5.57 -1.67
N GLY A 316 -10.50 -6.01 -2.11
CA GLY A 316 -10.19 -7.43 -2.18
C GLY A 316 -8.82 -7.75 -2.75
N CYS A 317 -8.50 -9.04 -2.71
CA CYS A 317 -7.29 -9.57 -3.33
C CYS A 317 -7.53 -10.98 -3.85
N SER A 318 -6.62 -11.43 -4.68
CA SER A 318 -6.59 -12.80 -5.21
C SER A 318 -5.16 -13.25 -5.43
N GLY A 319 -4.98 -14.55 -5.59
CA GLY A 319 -3.70 -15.13 -5.94
C GLY A 319 -3.80 -16.63 -6.09
N TYR A 320 -2.64 -17.27 -6.12
CA TYR A 320 -2.51 -18.71 -6.27
C TYR A 320 -1.68 -19.30 -5.13
N ASP A 321 -2.18 -20.39 -4.55
CA ASP A 321 -1.47 -21.19 -3.56
C ASP A 321 -0.79 -22.36 -4.28
N GLU A 322 0.54 -22.32 -4.40
CA GLU A 322 1.34 -23.34 -5.10
C GLU A 322 1.23 -24.71 -4.44
N ARG A 323 1.19 -24.73 -3.12
CA ARG A 323 1.10 -25.97 -2.34
C ARG A 323 -0.19 -26.73 -2.61
N ARG A 324 -1.30 -25.99 -2.73
CA ARG A 324 -2.65 -26.53 -2.95
C ARG A 324 -3.05 -26.52 -4.42
N GLN A 325 -2.20 -25.95 -5.27
CA GLN A 325 -2.43 -25.75 -6.69
C GLN A 325 -3.79 -25.10 -7.00
N ALA A 326 -4.21 -24.16 -6.16
CA ALA A 326 -5.55 -23.58 -6.20
C ALA A 326 -5.52 -22.06 -6.12
N ARG A 327 -6.46 -21.42 -6.82
CA ARG A 327 -6.68 -19.98 -6.80
C ARG A 327 -7.53 -19.60 -5.60
N PHE A 328 -7.29 -18.42 -5.05
CA PHE A 328 -8.18 -17.81 -4.07
C PHE A 328 -8.60 -16.39 -4.46
N ARG A 329 -9.73 -15.96 -3.89
CA ARG A 329 -10.18 -14.58 -3.89
C ARG A 329 -10.82 -14.25 -2.56
N ILE A 330 -10.49 -13.07 -2.04
CA ILE A 330 -11.08 -12.48 -0.84
C ILE A 330 -11.62 -11.12 -1.25
N GLU A 331 -12.91 -10.88 -1.01
CA GLU A 331 -13.53 -9.61 -1.40
C GLU A 331 -14.58 -9.15 -0.41
N LYS A 332 -14.64 -7.84 -0.18
CA LYS A 332 -15.70 -7.20 0.56
C LYS A 332 -16.98 -7.26 -0.26
N THR A 333 -18.04 -7.78 0.34
CA THR A 333 -19.37 -7.86 -0.26
C THR A 333 -20.40 -7.08 0.56
N HIS A 334 -21.57 -6.85 -0.03
CA HIS A 334 -22.71 -6.21 0.62
C HIS A 334 -24.00 -6.91 0.18
N HIS A 335 -24.89 -7.15 1.13
CA HIS A 335 -26.20 -7.73 0.90
C HIS A 335 -27.25 -6.89 1.64
N GLU A 336 -28.39 -6.62 0.99
CA GLU A 336 -29.44 -5.74 1.53
C GLU A 336 -29.88 -6.12 2.96
N ASP A 337 -30.20 -7.41 3.19
CA ASP A 337 -30.64 -7.88 4.52
C ASP A 337 -29.52 -8.22 5.52
N LYS A 338 -28.35 -8.66 5.02
CA LYS A 338 -27.27 -9.18 5.88
C LYS A 338 -26.21 -8.13 6.22
N GLY A 339 -26.21 -7.01 5.49
CA GLY A 339 -25.28 -5.90 5.63
C GLY A 339 -23.95 -6.15 4.91
N HIS A 340 -22.87 -5.66 5.50
CA HIS A 340 -21.52 -5.83 4.97
C HIS A 340 -20.98 -7.24 5.25
N GLY A 341 -20.20 -7.77 4.31
CA GLY A 341 -19.60 -9.08 4.46
C GLY A 341 -18.23 -9.21 3.81
N LEU A 342 -17.61 -10.36 4.04
CA LEU A 342 -16.37 -10.81 3.42
C LEU A 342 -16.68 -12.13 2.71
N HIS A 343 -16.47 -12.16 1.40
CA HIS A 343 -16.58 -13.35 0.57
C HIS A 343 -15.20 -13.94 0.35
N LEU A 344 -15.04 -15.20 0.73
CA LEU A 344 -13.86 -16.01 0.50
C LEU A 344 -14.23 -17.06 -0.54
N SER A 345 -13.42 -17.20 -1.59
CA SER A 345 -13.63 -18.19 -2.63
C SER A 345 -12.33 -18.87 -3.03
N ALA A 346 -12.42 -20.14 -3.39
CA ALA A 346 -11.31 -20.95 -3.86
C ALA A 346 -11.71 -21.81 -5.07
N GLN A 347 -10.76 -22.02 -5.98
CA GLN A 347 -10.94 -22.85 -7.18
C GLN A 347 -9.68 -23.68 -7.45
N GLY A 348 -9.84 -24.98 -7.64
CA GLY A 348 -8.75 -25.92 -7.92
C GLY A 348 -8.81 -27.20 -7.07
N PRO A 349 -7.85 -28.12 -7.29
CA PRO A 349 -7.88 -29.48 -6.73
C PRO A 349 -8.00 -29.57 -5.20
N HIS A 350 -7.45 -28.60 -4.48
CA HIS A 350 -7.47 -28.53 -3.02
C HIS A 350 -8.18 -27.26 -2.49
N ALA A 351 -9.24 -26.82 -3.18
CA ALA A 351 -9.99 -25.61 -2.84
C ALA A 351 -10.53 -25.60 -1.40
N ALA A 352 -10.98 -26.74 -0.86
CA ALA A 352 -11.51 -26.81 0.50
C ALA A 352 -10.43 -26.52 1.57
N ASP A 353 -9.22 -27.07 1.38
CA ASP A 353 -8.09 -26.83 2.29
C ASP A 353 -7.56 -25.40 2.17
N LEU A 354 -7.63 -24.83 0.97
CA LEU A 354 -7.30 -23.43 0.73
C LEU A 354 -8.31 -22.53 1.45
N LEU A 355 -9.61 -22.77 1.29
CA LEU A 355 -10.67 -22.03 1.96
C LEU A 355 -10.53 -22.06 3.49
N GLY A 356 -10.20 -23.21 4.08
CA GLY A 356 -9.91 -23.31 5.52
C GLY A 356 -8.74 -22.42 5.97
N SER A 357 -7.71 -22.29 5.14
CA SER A 357 -6.55 -21.42 5.40
C SER A 357 -6.92 -19.93 5.29
N LEU A 358 -7.75 -19.57 4.31
CA LEU A 358 -8.28 -18.21 4.15
C LEU A 358 -9.19 -17.80 5.31
N CYS A 359 -10.03 -18.73 5.80
CA CYS A 359 -10.87 -18.52 6.99
C CYS A 359 -10.00 -18.22 8.20
N LYS A 360 -9.02 -19.07 8.51
CA LYS A 360 -8.10 -18.89 9.65
C LYS A 360 -7.35 -17.55 9.60
N LEU A 361 -6.85 -17.16 8.42
CA LEU A 361 -6.21 -15.86 8.22
C LEU A 361 -7.19 -14.72 8.50
N SER A 362 -8.40 -14.81 7.92
CA SER A 362 -9.42 -13.77 8.06
C SER A 362 -9.89 -13.63 9.52
N GLU A 363 -10.09 -14.74 10.22
CA GLU A 363 -10.46 -14.77 11.65
C GLU A 363 -9.35 -14.18 12.52
N SER A 364 -8.08 -14.49 12.25
CA SER A 364 -6.95 -13.87 12.96
C SER A 364 -6.94 -12.35 12.81
N VAL A 365 -7.30 -11.83 11.63
CA VAL A 365 -7.46 -10.38 11.43
C VAL A 365 -8.71 -9.87 12.13
N MET A 366 -9.83 -10.59 12.11
CA MET A 366 -11.05 -10.19 12.84
C MET A 366 -10.79 -10.08 14.35
N GLU A 367 -10.02 -10.98 14.94
CA GLU A 367 -9.60 -10.94 16.35
C GLU A 367 -8.83 -9.65 16.68
N LEU A 368 -7.93 -9.20 15.80
CA LEU A 368 -7.19 -7.93 15.98
C LEU A 368 -8.13 -6.71 16.05
N PHE A 369 -9.27 -6.76 15.37
CA PHE A 369 -10.28 -5.70 15.38
C PHE A 369 -11.43 -5.96 16.37
N ALA A 370 -11.35 -7.02 17.19
CA ALA A 370 -12.43 -7.48 18.07
C ALA A 370 -13.78 -7.63 17.32
N MET A 371 -13.72 -8.06 16.06
CA MET A 371 -14.88 -8.28 15.21
C MET A 371 -15.39 -9.71 15.35
N THR A 372 -16.70 -9.87 15.53
CA THR A 372 -17.36 -11.18 15.58
C THR A 372 -18.32 -11.32 14.39
N PRO A 373 -18.12 -12.29 13.50
CA PRO A 373 -19.06 -12.53 12.40
C PRO A 373 -20.37 -13.16 12.87
N LYS A 374 -21.45 -12.95 12.12
CA LYS A 374 -22.77 -13.58 12.34
C LYS A 374 -22.81 -15.04 11.88
N SER A 375 -21.91 -15.42 10.98
CA SER A 375 -21.75 -16.77 10.47
C SER A 375 -20.53 -17.43 11.12
N LEU A 376 -20.68 -18.72 11.44
CA LEU A 376 -19.56 -19.55 11.86
C LEU A 376 -18.81 -20.04 10.63
N ALA A 377 -17.48 -20.12 10.75
CA ALA A 377 -16.65 -20.77 9.76
C ALA A 377 -17.06 -22.23 9.55
N PRO A 378 -16.80 -22.81 8.36
CA PRO A 378 -16.91 -24.25 8.17
C PRO A 378 -15.98 -24.96 9.16
N ASN A 379 -16.39 -26.16 9.64
CA ASN A 379 -15.54 -26.99 10.49
C ASN A 379 -14.22 -27.27 9.78
N HIS A 380 -13.15 -26.68 10.29
CA HIS A 380 -11.84 -26.75 9.68
C HIS A 380 -10.88 -27.30 10.75
N SER A 381 -10.09 -28.33 10.42
CA SER A 381 -9.19 -28.97 11.38
C SER A 381 -8.08 -28.01 11.84
N GLU A 382 -7.74 -28.00 13.14
CA GLU A 382 -6.55 -27.31 13.68
C GLU A 382 -5.28 -27.88 13.01
N GLY A 383 -4.88 -27.31 11.88
CA GLY A 383 -3.75 -27.88 11.12
C GLY A 383 -3.50 -27.32 9.73
N TYR A 384 -4.30 -26.40 9.21
CA TYR A 384 -4.01 -25.84 7.88
C TYR A 384 -2.67 -25.11 7.89
N PRO A 385 -1.74 -25.50 7.00
CA PRO A 385 -0.46 -24.85 6.92
C PRO A 385 -0.60 -23.50 6.20
N ASP A 386 0.33 -22.58 6.42
CA ASP A 386 0.29 -21.24 5.82
C ASP A 386 0.16 -21.27 4.29
N LEU A 387 -0.42 -20.20 3.74
CA LEU A 387 -0.54 -19.96 2.30
C LEU A 387 0.86 -19.85 1.67
N GLU A 388 1.05 -20.52 0.54
CA GLU A 388 2.31 -20.52 -0.23
C GLU A 388 2.05 -19.91 -1.60
N TYR A 389 2.40 -18.63 -1.75
CA TYR A 389 1.99 -17.83 -2.92
C TYR A 389 2.95 -17.98 -4.09
N GLY A 390 2.41 -18.13 -5.29
CA GLY A 390 3.21 -18.19 -6.50
C GLY A 390 2.42 -17.94 -7.77
N LEU A 391 3.04 -18.25 -8.90
CA LEU A 391 2.44 -18.01 -10.20
C LEU A 391 1.46 -19.13 -10.55
N ASP A 392 0.27 -18.77 -10.99
CA ASP A 392 -0.71 -19.72 -11.48
C ASP A 392 -0.29 -20.29 -12.85
N PRO A 393 0.03 -21.59 -12.96
CA PRO A 393 0.45 -22.20 -14.22
C PRO A 393 -0.67 -22.30 -15.27
N ASN A 394 -1.93 -22.18 -14.84
CA ASN A 394 -3.11 -22.33 -15.71
C ASN A 394 -3.81 -20.99 -15.97
N ALA A 395 -3.20 -19.87 -15.59
CA ALA A 395 -3.72 -18.57 -15.99
C ALA A 395 -3.67 -18.45 -17.52
N PRO A 396 -4.71 -17.91 -18.18
CA PRO A 396 -4.72 -17.75 -19.63
C PRO A 396 -3.48 -16.98 -20.09
N LYS A 397 -2.66 -17.59 -20.95
CA LYS A 397 -1.51 -16.95 -21.58
C LYS A 397 -2.02 -15.99 -22.65
N SER A 398 -2.09 -14.69 -22.38
CA SER A 398 -2.24 -13.69 -23.46
C SER A 398 -0.91 -13.00 -23.72
N PHE A 399 -0.63 -12.72 -24.99
CA PHE A 399 0.59 -12.02 -25.40
C PHE A 399 0.27 -10.60 -25.79
N PHE A 400 1.11 -9.67 -25.35
CA PHE A 400 1.15 -8.33 -25.91
C PHE A 400 2.42 -8.16 -26.73
N VAL A 401 2.33 -7.40 -27.82
CA VAL A 401 3.52 -7.06 -28.61
C VAL A 401 3.73 -5.55 -28.59
N SER A 402 4.83 -5.14 -27.96
CA SER A 402 5.34 -3.76 -27.96
C SER A 402 6.38 -3.62 -29.06
N TYR A 403 6.08 -2.82 -30.08
CA TYR A 403 6.96 -2.61 -31.23
C TYR A 403 6.75 -1.23 -31.85
N ALA A 404 7.78 -0.69 -32.50
CA ALA A 404 7.63 0.54 -33.27
C ALA A 404 6.91 0.25 -34.60
N TRP A 405 5.84 1.00 -34.91
CA TRP A 405 5.08 0.81 -36.15
C TRP A 405 5.95 1.04 -37.39
N GLY A 406 5.59 0.41 -38.51
CA GLY A 406 6.21 0.71 -39.81
C GLY A 406 5.84 2.14 -40.26
N ASP A 407 6.82 2.85 -40.83
CA ASP A 407 6.58 4.09 -41.58
C ASP A 407 6.66 3.78 -43.08
N ASP A 408 6.26 4.72 -43.93
CA ASP A 408 6.36 4.61 -45.40
C ASP A 408 7.79 4.26 -45.88
N ASP A 409 8.82 4.49 -45.06
CA ASP A 409 10.22 4.24 -45.35
C ASP A 409 10.70 2.79 -45.09
N ASP A 410 9.97 1.98 -44.29
CA ASP A 410 10.34 0.58 -44.01
C ASP A 410 9.14 -0.29 -43.61
N PRO A 411 8.34 -0.77 -44.59
CA PRO A 411 7.15 -1.60 -44.36
C PRO A 411 7.47 -3.00 -43.81
N GLU A 412 8.69 -3.50 -44.00
CA GLU A 412 9.10 -4.86 -43.62
C GLU A 412 9.30 -5.02 -42.10
N ARG A 413 9.46 -3.91 -41.34
CA ARG A 413 9.63 -3.96 -39.87
C ARG A 413 8.42 -4.51 -39.11
N ALA A 414 7.21 -4.31 -39.61
CA ALA A 414 5.99 -4.84 -38.99
C ALA A 414 5.77 -6.33 -39.33
N GLN A 415 6.40 -6.82 -40.40
CA GLN A 415 6.15 -8.15 -40.95
C GLN A 415 6.48 -9.27 -39.96
N ILE A 416 7.59 -9.17 -39.22
CA ILE A 416 7.95 -10.19 -38.22
C ILE A 416 6.92 -10.26 -37.08
N VAL A 417 6.34 -9.12 -36.71
CA VAL A 417 5.28 -9.05 -35.69
C VAL A 417 3.98 -9.61 -36.26
N ASP A 418 3.61 -9.24 -37.48
CA ASP A 418 2.43 -9.77 -38.18
C ASP A 418 2.48 -11.30 -38.28
N GLU A 419 3.62 -11.86 -38.70
CA GLU A 419 3.83 -13.30 -38.86
C GLU A 419 3.89 -14.04 -37.51
N PHE A 420 4.52 -13.45 -36.48
CA PHE A 420 4.48 -13.99 -35.12
C PHE A 420 3.05 -14.07 -34.57
N CYS A 421 2.25 -13.01 -34.77
CA CYS A 421 0.87 -12.98 -34.29
C CYS A 421 0.01 -14.04 -34.99
N ALA A 422 0.14 -14.20 -36.30
CA ALA A 422 -0.60 -15.22 -37.04
C ALA A 422 -0.29 -16.64 -36.52
N ARG A 423 0.99 -16.96 -36.27
CA ARG A 423 1.37 -18.28 -35.76
C ARG A 423 0.94 -18.51 -34.32
N ALA A 424 1.02 -17.51 -33.46
CA ALA A 424 0.56 -17.63 -32.08
C ALA A 424 -0.94 -17.90 -32.00
N GLU A 425 -1.74 -17.26 -32.85
CA GLU A 425 -3.18 -17.55 -32.97
C GLU A 425 -3.45 -19.00 -33.43
N GLU A 426 -2.65 -19.54 -34.36
CA GLU A 426 -2.74 -20.95 -34.79
C GLU A 426 -2.44 -21.94 -33.64
N GLU A 427 -1.56 -21.57 -32.71
CA GLU A 427 -1.22 -22.37 -31.51
C GLU A 427 -2.20 -22.15 -30.34
N GLY A 428 -3.29 -21.40 -30.55
CA GLY A 428 -4.29 -21.13 -29.53
C GLY A 428 -3.89 -20.07 -28.49
N THR A 429 -2.81 -19.34 -28.76
CA THR A 429 -2.36 -18.22 -27.92
C THR A 429 -2.93 -16.92 -28.46
N HIS A 430 -3.77 -16.24 -27.68
CA HIS A 430 -4.37 -14.99 -28.11
C HIS A 430 -3.38 -13.82 -27.98
N ILE A 431 -3.11 -13.13 -29.09
CA ILE A 431 -2.25 -11.94 -29.12
C ILE A 431 -3.10 -10.67 -29.18
N ARG A 432 -2.85 -9.76 -28.22
CA ARG A 432 -3.43 -8.41 -28.22
C ARG A 432 -2.46 -7.46 -28.94
N ARG A 433 -2.97 -6.79 -29.99
CA ARG A 433 -2.19 -5.87 -30.84
C ARG A 433 -2.72 -4.44 -30.82
N ASP A 434 -1.78 -3.50 -30.80
CA ASP A 434 -1.98 -2.04 -30.85
C ASP A 434 -2.81 -1.56 -32.07
N LYS A 435 -2.70 -2.21 -33.23
CA LYS A 435 -3.33 -1.76 -34.49
C LYS A 435 -4.88 -1.78 -34.50
N ASN A 436 -5.52 -2.50 -33.57
CA ASN A 436 -6.98 -2.71 -33.59
C ASN A 436 -7.73 -2.22 -32.34
N GLU A 437 -7.07 -1.76 -31.27
CA GLU A 437 -7.77 -1.40 -30.02
C GLU A 437 -7.28 -0.13 -29.29
N ILE A 438 -6.15 0.49 -29.67
CA ILE A 438 -5.60 1.65 -28.95
C ILE A 438 -5.25 2.78 -29.94
N MET A 439 -5.76 3.99 -29.69
CA MET A 439 -5.34 5.20 -30.39
C MET A 439 -4.28 5.95 -29.58
N PHE A 440 -3.44 6.73 -30.27
CA PHE A 440 -2.40 7.63 -29.74
C PHE A 440 -2.68 8.15 -28.31
N GLY A 441 -1.75 7.90 -27.40
CA GLY A 441 -1.70 8.56 -26.09
C GLY A 441 -2.35 7.83 -24.91
N GLN A 442 -2.72 6.55 -25.05
CA GLN A 442 -2.99 5.72 -23.86
C GLN A 442 -1.69 5.24 -23.24
N SER A 443 -1.65 5.25 -21.91
CA SER A 443 -0.44 4.91 -21.14
C SER A 443 -0.22 3.41 -21.10
N ILE A 444 1.02 2.95 -21.24
CA ILE A 444 1.41 1.56 -20.92
C ILE A 444 1.07 1.24 -19.48
N THR A 445 0.96 2.24 -18.61
CA THR A 445 0.36 2.06 -17.29
C THR A 445 -1.08 1.57 -17.42
N GLU A 446 -1.99 2.28 -18.10
CA GLU A 446 -3.40 1.87 -18.34
C GLU A 446 -3.53 0.52 -19.08
N PHE A 447 -2.48 0.11 -19.78
CA PHE A 447 -2.39 -1.17 -20.49
C PHE A 447 -1.84 -2.32 -19.61
N MET A 448 -0.74 -2.11 -18.88
CA MET A 448 -0.24 -3.03 -17.84
C MET A 448 -1.29 -3.24 -16.75
N GLU A 449 -2.19 -2.28 -16.56
CA GLU A 449 -3.38 -2.38 -15.72
C GLU A 449 -4.43 -3.38 -16.23
N LYS A 450 -4.39 -3.73 -17.52
CA LYS A 450 -5.21 -4.76 -18.19
C LYS A 450 -4.41 -6.03 -18.51
N LEU A 451 -3.11 -6.03 -18.23
CA LEU A 451 -2.31 -7.25 -18.29
C LEU A 451 -2.69 -8.12 -17.11
N VAL A 452 -2.98 -9.35 -17.45
CA VAL A 452 -3.38 -10.45 -16.62
C VAL A 452 -2.14 -11.14 -16.06
N GLU A 453 -2.21 -11.62 -14.82
CA GLU A 453 -1.19 -12.49 -14.22
C GLU A 453 -1.04 -13.77 -15.07
N GLY A 454 0.12 -13.97 -15.70
CA GLY A 454 0.37 -15.02 -16.72
C GLY A 454 0.63 -14.48 -18.13
N ASP A 455 0.31 -13.21 -18.38
CA ASP A 455 0.58 -12.56 -19.66
C ASP A 455 2.07 -12.36 -19.90
N ARG A 456 2.46 -12.46 -21.17
CA ARG A 456 3.82 -12.19 -21.63
C ARG A 456 3.82 -10.96 -22.54
N ILE A 457 4.79 -10.10 -22.33
CA ILE A 457 5.03 -8.93 -23.17
C ILE A 457 6.18 -9.27 -24.11
N LEU A 458 5.91 -9.43 -25.40
CA LEU A 458 6.94 -9.47 -26.42
C LEU A 458 7.40 -8.04 -26.73
N LEU A 459 8.63 -7.72 -26.34
CA LEU A 459 9.30 -6.46 -26.69
C LEU A 459 10.13 -6.67 -27.96
N VAL A 460 9.83 -5.92 -29.02
CA VAL A 460 10.54 -5.93 -30.30
C VAL A 460 11.45 -4.71 -30.38
N LEU A 461 12.70 -4.92 -29.96
CA LEU A 461 13.71 -3.88 -29.88
C LEU A 461 14.32 -3.65 -31.27
N THR A 462 14.03 -2.48 -31.83
CA THR A 462 14.63 -1.95 -33.07
C THR A 462 15.32 -0.62 -32.76
N ASN A 463 16.12 -0.09 -33.69
CA ASN A 463 16.70 1.24 -33.49
C ASN A 463 15.60 2.31 -33.27
N LYS A 464 14.50 2.21 -34.04
CA LYS A 464 13.36 3.13 -33.91
C LYS A 464 12.67 3.04 -32.55
N TYR A 465 12.48 1.81 -32.04
CA TYR A 465 11.94 1.58 -30.69
C TYR A 465 12.76 2.32 -29.64
N LEU A 466 14.09 2.17 -29.71
CA LEU A 466 15.03 2.69 -28.70
C LEU A 466 15.19 4.22 -28.69
N HIS A 467 14.63 4.91 -29.70
CA HIS A 467 14.63 6.37 -29.84
C HIS A 467 13.22 6.99 -29.80
N SER A 468 12.19 6.20 -29.50
CA SER A 468 10.80 6.64 -29.44
C SER A 468 10.37 6.89 -27.99
N VAL A 469 9.88 8.09 -27.67
CA VAL A 469 9.40 8.42 -26.31
C VAL A 469 8.31 7.45 -25.84
N PRO A 470 7.26 7.15 -26.64
CA PRO A 470 6.29 6.11 -26.29
C PRO A 470 6.95 4.76 -25.99
N CYS A 471 7.76 4.23 -26.91
CA CYS A 471 8.39 2.92 -26.77
C CYS A 471 9.26 2.81 -25.49
N MET A 472 10.04 3.84 -25.22
CA MET A 472 10.89 3.89 -24.03
C MET A 472 10.11 4.09 -22.74
N THR A 473 8.96 4.77 -22.81
CA THR A 473 8.01 4.82 -21.70
C THR A 473 7.50 3.40 -21.38
N GLU A 474 7.20 2.58 -22.39
CA GLU A 474 6.74 1.20 -22.20
C GLU A 474 7.80 0.36 -21.51
N LEU A 475 9.01 0.37 -22.07
CA LEU A 475 10.13 -0.41 -21.58
C LEU A 475 10.43 -0.07 -20.11
N TYR A 476 10.48 1.23 -19.79
CA TYR A 476 10.69 1.68 -18.43
C TYR A 476 9.54 1.27 -17.50
N ASN A 477 8.29 1.40 -17.94
CA ASN A 477 7.13 1.05 -17.14
C ASN A 477 7.07 -0.46 -16.83
N VAL A 478 7.46 -1.32 -17.77
CA VAL A 478 7.57 -2.76 -17.53
C VAL A 478 8.69 -3.05 -16.52
N TRP A 479 9.86 -2.43 -16.69
CA TRP A 479 10.96 -2.52 -15.73
C TRP A 479 10.55 -2.06 -14.32
N HIS A 480 9.83 -0.94 -14.23
CA HIS A 480 9.34 -0.38 -12.99
C HIS A 480 8.26 -1.27 -12.34
N SER A 481 7.34 -1.84 -13.12
CA SER A 481 6.31 -2.77 -12.61
C SER A 481 6.87 -4.14 -12.19
N ALA A 482 8.07 -4.49 -12.65
CA ALA A 482 8.86 -5.61 -12.15
C ALA A 482 9.64 -5.24 -10.86
N GLY A 483 9.51 -4.01 -10.36
CA GLY A 483 10.25 -3.52 -9.21
C GLY A 483 11.74 -3.39 -9.44
N HIS A 484 12.13 -3.12 -10.69
CA HIS A 484 13.54 -3.08 -11.12
C HIS A 484 14.32 -4.37 -10.81
N ASP A 485 13.63 -5.50 -10.66
CA ASP A 485 14.23 -6.80 -10.45
C ASP A 485 14.47 -7.51 -11.80
N PRO A 486 15.71 -7.93 -12.10
CA PRO A 486 16.05 -8.61 -13.34
C PRO A 486 15.28 -9.90 -13.65
N GLU A 487 14.96 -10.68 -12.63
CA GLU A 487 14.26 -11.97 -12.77
C GLU A 487 12.77 -11.74 -12.99
N GLN A 488 12.16 -10.84 -12.22
CA GLN A 488 10.75 -10.47 -12.37
C GLN A 488 10.47 -9.80 -13.70
N PHE A 489 11.40 -8.96 -14.17
CA PHE A 489 11.29 -8.35 -15.50
C PHE A 489 11.25 -9.45 -16.57
N LEU A 490 12.17 -10.40 -16.49
CA LEU A 490 12.24 -11.52 -17.42
C LEU A 490 11.04 -12.46 -17.40
N LEU A 491 10.45 -12.70 -16.22
CA LEU A 491 9.25 -13.51 -16.14
C LEU A 491 8.12 -12.87 -16.95
N LYS A 492 8.07 -11.55 -17.04
CA LYS A 492 7.02 -10.80 -17.75
C LYS A 492 7.33 -10.58 -19.23
N VAL A 493 8.61 -10.48 -19.62
CA VAL A 493 8.98 -10.12 -20.99
C VAL A 493 9.59 -11.28 -21.79
N LYS A 494 9.16 -11.39 -23.04
CA LYS A 494 9.91 -12.08 -24.09
C LYS A 494 10.55 -11.00 -24.96
N LEU A 495 11.77 -11.22 -25.41
CA LEU A 495 12.60 -10.21 -26.07
C LEU A 495 12.95 -10.67 -27.48
N PHE A 496 12.78 -9.78 -28.45
CA PHE A 496 13.36 -9.90 -29.78
C PHE A 496 14.19 -8.66 -30.07
N ALA A 497 15.46 -8.83 -30.42
CA ALA A 497 16.34 -7.73 -30.79
C ALA A 497 16.64 -7.81 -32.28
N ALA A 498 16.14 -6.84 -33.04
CA ALA A 498 16.42 -6.72 -34.45
C ALA A 498 17.90 -6.36 -34.70
N PRO A 499 18.48 -6.70 -35.86
CA PRO A 499 19.87 -6.41 -36.16
C PRO A 499 20.26 -4.93 -36.05
N ASP A 500 19.32 -4.01 -36.31
CA ASP A 500 19.53 -2.57 -36.26
C ASP A 500 19.52 -1.99 -34.83
N ALA A 501 19.03 -2.71 -33.83
CA ALA A 501 18.94 -2.24 -32.44
C ALA A 501 20.31 -1.96 -31.81
N ASN A 502 21.37 -2.64 -32.26
CA ASN A 502 22.76 -2.45 -31.83
C ASN A 502 23.00 -2.53 -30.29
N ILE A 503 22.14 -3.24 -29.56
CA ILE A 503 22.20 -3.33 -28.09
C ILE A 503 23.23 -4.32 -27.56
N PHE A 504 23.71 -5.25 -28.38
CA PHE A 504 24.73 -6.24 -27.98
C PHE A 504 26.15 -5.65 -27.91
N ASN A 505 26.34 -4.43 -28.43
CA ASN A 505 27.58 -3.69 -28.33
C ASN A 505 27.49 -2.70 -27.16
N PRO A 506 28.43 -2.71 -26.18
CA PRO A 506 28.48 -1.72 -25.10
C PRO A 506 28.48 -0.28 -25.60
N VAL A 507 29.17 -0.01 -26.72
CA VAL A 507 29.18 1.34 -27.34
C VAL A 507 27.79 1.69 -27.88
N GLY A 508 27.07 0.74 -28.48
CA GLY A 508 25.72 0.94 -28.97
C GLY A 508 24.74 1.31 -27.85
N ARG A 509 24.77 0.59 -26.72
CA ARG A 509 23.98 0.93 -25.53
C ARG A 509 24.34 2.31 -24.97
N GLY A 510 25.63 2.61 -24.89
CA GLY A 510 26.12 3.92 -24.45
C GLY A 510 25.64 5.07 -25.32
N LEU A 511 25.55 4.87 -26.64
CA LEU A 511 25.00 5.87 -27.56
C LEU A 511 23.51 6.13 -27.34
N ILE A 512 22.72 5.10 -27.03
CA ILE A 512 21.30 5.24 -26.68
C ILE A 512 21.13 6.01 -25.36
N GLY A 513 21.92 5.67 -24.34
CA GLY A 513 21.92 6.41 -23.07
C GLY A 513 22.30 7.88 -23.26
N LYS A 514 23.34 8.13 -24.08
CA LYS A 514 23.77 9.48 -24.45
C LYS A 514 22.66 10.27 -25.16
N TYR A 515 21.97 9.66 -26.11
CA TYR A 515 20.87 10.30 -26.84
C TYR A 515 19.79 10.81 -25.87
N TRP A 516 19.31 9.97 -24.94
CA TRP A 516 18.29 10.38 -23.99
C TRP A 516 18.76 11.45 -22.98
N HIS A 517 20.04 11.43 -22.62
CA HIS A 517 20.64 12.48 -21.82
C HIS A 517 20.68 13.82 -22.57
N GLU A 518 21.06 13.82 -23.84
CA GLU A 518 21.05 15.02 -24.69
C GLU A 518 19.62 15.57 -24.86
N GLU A 519 18.63 14.70 -25.09
CA GLU A 519 17.21 15.11 -25.17
C GLU A 519 16.70 15.74 -23.87
N TYR A 520 17.12 15.22 -22.71
CA TYR A 520 16.81 15.80 -21.41
C TYR A 520 17.41 17.21 -21.27
N GLU A 521 18.72 17.35 -21.51
CA GLU A 521 19.42 18.63 -21.40
C GLU A 521 18.86 19.70 -22.36
N ASN A 522 18.52 19.31 -23.59
CA ASN A 522 17.94 20.21 -24.60
C ASN A 522 16.63 20.85 -24.12
N GLN A 523 15.81 20.11 -23.37
CA GLN A 523 14.53 20.59 -22.85
C GLN A 523 14.66 21.40 -21.55
N MET A 524 15.77 21.25 -20.82
CA MET A 524 15.98 21.90 -19.51
C MET A 524 15.84 23.43 -19.56
N SER A 525 16.40 24.05 -20.60
CA SER A 525 16.43 25.51 -20.77
C SER A 525 15.03 26.16 -20.91
N VAL A 526 14.04 25.38 -21.34
CA VAL A 526 12.66 25.84 -21.60
C VAL A 526 11.65 25.26 -20.62
N LEU A 527 12.09 24.44 -19.66
CA LEU A 527 11.23 23.70 -18.73
C LEU A 527 10.28 24.59 -17.91
N ASN A 528 10.72 25.79 -17.53
CA ASN A 528 9.90 26.74 -16.77
C ASN A 528 8.80 27.41 -17.60
N TYR A 529 8.84 27.27 -18.92
CA TYR A 529 7.87 27.81 -19.87
C TYR A 529 6.93 26.74 -20.44
N MET A 530 7.16 25.47 -20.09
CA MET A 530 6.36 24.32 -20.50
C MET A 530 5.09 24.20 -19.66
N GLY A 531 4.03 23.64 -20.25
CA GLY A 531 2.81 23.30 -19.51
C GLY A 531 3.06 22.18 -18.50
N ASP A 532 2.19 22.04 -17.49
CA ASP A 532 2.37 21.03 -16.42
C ASP A 532 2.52 19.60 -16.95
N ARG A 533 1.80 19.24 -18.02
CA ARG A 533 1.91 17.91 -18.66
C ARG A 533 3.29 17.70 -19.31
N ASP A 534 3.80 18.71 -19.99
CA ASP A 534 5.10 18.66 -20.66
C ASP A 534 6.25 18.62 -19.64
N ARG A 535 6.10 19.29 -18.49
CA ARG A 535 7.04 19.19 -17.36
C ARG A 535 7.08 17.79 -16.75
N VAL A 536 5.93 17.10 -16.68
CA VAL A 536 5.87 15.69 -16.26
C VAL A 536 6.55 14.79 -17.30
N ALA A 537 6.33 15.02 -18.59
CA ALA A 537 6.98 14.29 -19.68
C ALA A 537 8.51 14.47 -19.67
N HIS A 538 9.00 15.68 -19.36
CA HIS A 538 10.43 15.94 -19.20
C HIS A 538 11.07 15.08 -18.08
N ASN A 539 10.38 14.88 -16.96
CA ASN A 539 10.85 13.99 -15.90
C ASN A 539 10.96 12.52 -16.35
N GLN A 540 10.23 12.11 -17.39
CA GLN A 540 10.36 10.76 -17.96
C GLN A 540 11.69 10.59 -18.71
N LEU A 541 12.17 11.62 -19.41
CA LEU A 541 13.47 11.58 -20.10
C LEU A 541 14.61 11.31 -19.13
N ARG A 542 14.53 11.88 -17.91
CA ARG A 542 15.47 11.58 -16.84
C ARG A 542 15.53 10.10 -16.51
N ARG A 543 14.37 9.44 -16.46
CA ARG A 543 14.28 8.00 -16.19
C ARG A 543 14.92 7.19 -17.32
N PHE A 544 14.77 7.62 -18.57
CA PHE A 544 15.34 6.91 -19.72
C PHE A 544 16.87 6.87 -19.64
N TYR A 545 17.56 8.01 -19.55
CA TYR A 545 19.02 7.96 -19.54
C TYR A 545 19.60 7.36 -18.25
N THR A 546 18.83 7.36 -17.14
CA THR A 546 19.27 6.79 -15.87
C THR A 546 19.15 5.26 -15.86
N HIS A 547 18.06 4.69 -16.38
CA HIS A 547 17.75 3.26 -16.20
C HIS A 547 17.85 2.43 -17.48
N VAL A 548 17.68 3.02 -18.66
CA VAL A 548 17.70 2.27 -19.93
C VAL A 548 19.06 1.60 -20.18
N PRO A 549 20.21 2.23 -19.90
CA PRO A 549 21.50 1.56 -20.05
C PRO A 549 21.57 0.23 -19.28
N ASP A 550 21.08 0.22 -18.03
CA ASP A 550 21.06 -0.97 -17.17
C ASP A 550 20.09 -2.04 -17.71
N ILE A 551 18.90 -1.62 -18.15
CA ILE A 551 17.92 -2.53 -18.77
C ILE A 551 18.52 -3.16 -20.03
N LEU A 552 19.18 -2.38 -20.88
CA LEU A 552 19.79 -2.88 -22.12
C LEU A 552 21.01 -3.75 -21.85
N GLU A 553 21.80 -3.46 -20.82
CA GLU A 553 22.90 -4.31 -20.37
C GLU A 553 22.37 -5.68 -19.96
N LEU A 554 21.33 -5.70 -19.12
CA LEU A 554 20.65 -6.92 -18.70
C LEU A 554 20.12 -7.75 -19.88
N ILE A 555 19.55 -7.08 -20.89
CA ILE A 555 19.04 -7.72 -22.10
C ILE A 555 20.18 -8.28 -22.96
N SER A 556 21.31 -7.56 -23.02
CA SER A 556 22.45 -7.90 -23.88
C SER A 556 23.24 -9.13 -23.41
N ASP A 557 23.15 -9.46 -22.12
CA ASP A 557 23.83 -10.63 -21.52
C ASP A 557 23.07 -11.96 -21.76
N ARG A 558 22.15 -11.98 -22.73
CA ARG A 558 21.26 -13.13 -23.00
C ARG A 558 21.26 -13.55 -24.46
N LEU A 559 21.03 -14.85 -24.66
CA LEU A 559 20.75 -15.42 -25.97
C LEU A 559 19.31 -15.08 -26.35
N LEU A 560 19.15 -14.13 -27.28
CA LEU A 560 17.86 -13.74 -27.83
C LEU A 560 17.61 -14.40 -29.18
N PRO A 561 16.34 -14.70 -29.53
CA PRO A 561 15.98 -15.18 -30.85
C PRO A 561 16.41 -14.19 -31.94
N ARG A 562 16.92 -14.72 -33.06
CA ARG A 562 17.42 -13.91 -34.19
C ARG A 562 16.63 -14.15 -35.49
N SER A 563 15.73 -15.12 -35.48
CA SER A 563 14.82 -15.45 -36.57
C SER A 563 13.38 -15.55 -36.05
N LEU A 564 12.41 -15.52 -36.95
CA LEU A 564 11.00 -15.72 -36.58
C LEU A 564 10.76 -17.11 -35.98
N ASP A 565 11.38 -18.16 -36.53
CA ASP A 565 11.20 -19.52 -36.01
C ASP A 565 11.76 -19.65 -34.58
N ASP A 566 12.95 -19.08 -34.32
CA ASP A 566 13.50 -19.03 -32.96
C ASP A 566 12.61 -18.22 -32.02
N LEU A 567 12.01 -17.13 -32.52
CA LEU A 567 11.12 -16.27 -31.74
C LEU A 567 9.85 -16.99 -31.35
N VAL A 568 9.22 -17.73 -32.28
CA VAL A 568 8.00 -18.49 -32.02
C VAL A 568 8.26 -19.55 -30.94
N THR A 569 9.33 -20.35 -31.10
CA THR A 569 9.72 -21.35 -30.09
C THR A 569 10.04 -20.70 -28.75
N TYR A 570 10.85 -19.63 -28.74
CA TYR A 570 11.25 -18.96 -27.50
C TYR A 570 10.10 -18.26 -26.79
N ALA A 571 9.18 -17.64 -27.53
CA ALA A 571 8.12 -16.83 -26.95
C ALA A 571 6.93 -17.69 -26.50
N LEU A 572 6.54 -18.72 -27.25
CA LEU A 572 5.33 -19.51 -27.00
C LEU A 572 5.54 -20.74 -26.10
N ASP A 573 6.77 -21.19 -25.87
CA ASP A 573 7.14 -22.04 -24.71
C ASP A 573 6.84 -21.29 -23.38
#